data_AF-A0A1F4YMW7-F1
#
_entry.id   AF-A0A1F4YMW7-F1
#
_cell.length_a   1.000
_cell.length_b   1.000
_cell.length_c   1.000
_cell.angle_alpha   90.00
_cell.angle_beta   90.00
_cell.angle_gamma   90.00
#
_symmetry.space_group_name_H-M   'P 1'
#
loop_
_entity.id
_entity.type
_entity.pdbx_description
1 polymer ?
#
loop_
_entity_poly.entity_id
_entity_poly.type
_entity_poly.pdbx_seq_one_letter_code
_entity_poly.pdbx_strand_id
1 'polypeptide(L)'
;MSGILLLGRDDVIESRARGHKVPLEHGSSPALPFDKTLITSPGIRVPWDLLPVAWGLLDHWDAAVPLWRYDITAEGLGTTNERQATQAIIRDLRVLLHSYELLFVRCNEAGRALVETWVQEYAEGGEKRLALLRALYIVKPRACVLPTSWLANIRTDSAQTVARGRVRSAATRNTGRPLVKVEVAPGRYVKCRPGDEQKVLEQFRRQVVRK
;
A
#
# COMPACT_ATOMS: atom_id res chain seq x y z
N MET A 1 6.63 -23.87 0.98
CA MET A 1 5.45 -23.37 0.24
C MET A 1 5.23 -21.89 0.56
N SER A 2 5.00 -21.05 -0.46
CA SER A 2 4.69 -19.62 -0.28
C SER A 2 3.20 -19.37 -0.45
N GLY A 3 2.60 -18.47 0.32
CA GLY A 3 1.17 -18.16 0.25
C GLY A 3 0.80 -16.82 0.86
N ILE A 4 -0.49 -16.51 0.83
CA ILE A 4 -1.07 -15.24 1.29
C ILE A 4 -2.01 -15.50 2.47
N LEU A 5 -1.82 -14.78 3.57
CA LEU A 5 -2.81 -14.63 4.63
C LEU A 5 -3.53 -13.29 4.43
N LEU A 6 -4.82 -13.35 4.09
CA LEU A 6 -5.69 -12.18 3.95
C LEU A 6 -6.45 -11.91 5.26
N LEU A 7 -6.18 -10.77 5.88
CA LEU A 7 -6.80 -10.34 7.13
C LEU A 7 -8.18 -9.70 6.90
N GLY A 8 -9.14 -10.50 6.42
CA GLY A 8 -10.49 -10.05 6.05
C GLY A 8 -10.96 -10.68 4.74
N ARG A 9 -11.85 -10.00 4.01
CA ARG A 9 -12.34 -10.42 2.69
C ARG A 9 -12.05 -9.36 1.65
N ASP A 10 -11.59 -9.79 0.47
CA ASP A 10 -11.32 -8.92 -0.67
C ASP A 10 -11.37 -9.74 -1.97
N ASP A 11 -12.48 -9.63 -2.70
CA ASP A 11 -12.74 -10.42 -3.92
C ASP A 11 -11.67 -10.18 -5.00
N VAL A 12 -11.05 -8.99 -5.03
CA VAL A 12 -10.02 -8.66 -6.01
C VAL A 12 -8.73 -9.41 -5.68
N ILE A 13 -8.31 -9.40 -4.42
CA ILE A 13 -7.14 -10.16 -3.97
C ILE A 13 -7.39 -11.66 -4.15
N GLU A 14 -8.56 -12.17 -3.76
CA GLU A 14 -8.92 -13.58 -3.88
C GLU A 14 -8.90 -14.08 -5.34
N SER A 15 -9.53 -13.32 -6.25
CA SER A 15 -9.56 -13.63 -7.68
C SER A 15 -8.15 -13.63 -8.27
N ARG A 16 -7.32 -12.66 -7.91
CA ARG A 16 -5.93 -12.56 -8.38
C ARG A 16 -5.05 -13.66 -7.81
N ALA A 17 -5.17 -14.01 -6.53
CA ALA A 17 -4.44 -15.12 -5.93
C ALA A 17 -4.70 -16.42 -6.69
N ARG A 18 -5.97 -16.69 -7.02
CA ARG A 18 -6.36 -17.84 -7.84
C ARG A 18 -5.74 -17.79 -9.24
N GLY A 19 -5.79 -16.63 -9.90
CA GLY A 19 -5.18 -16.44 -11.22
C GLY A 19 -3.67 -16.66 -11.24
N HIS A 20 -2.98 -16.29 -10.17
CA HIS A 20 -1.54 -16.50 -9.99
C HIS A 20 -1.19 -17.85 -9.34
N LYS A 21 -2.18 -18.71 -9.05
CA LYS A 21 -2.02 -20.00 -8.36
C LYS A 21 -1.27 -19.87 -7.03
N VAL A 22 -1.48 -18.76 -6.33
CA VAL A 22 -0.91 -18.53 -4.99
C VAL A 22 -1.91 -19.02 -3.95
N PRO A 23 -1.52 -19.94 -3.05
CA PRO A 23 -2.34 -20.36 -1.92
C PRO A 23 -2.80 -19.16 -1.10
N LEU A 24 -4.06 -19.16 -0.69
CA LEU A 24 -4.65 -18.08 0.09
C LEU A 24 -5.43 -18.66 1.26
N GLU A 25 -5.16 -18.13 2.44
CA GLU A 25 -5.92 -18.37 3.67
C GLU A 25 -6.48 -17.06 4.19
N HIS A 26 -7.60 -17.16 4.91
CA HIS A 26 -8.26 -16.05 5.58
C HIS A 26 -8.00 -16.11 7.08
N GLY A 27 -7.77 -14.96 7.69
CA GLY A 27 -7.63 -14.85 9.15
C GLY A 27 -8.19 -13.54 9.68
N SER A 28 -8.43 -13.48 10.98
CA SER A 28 -8.75 -12.24 11.69
C SER A 28 -7.53 -11.60 12.36
N SER A 29 -6.45 -12.37 12.52
CA SER A 29 -5.20 -11.97 13.18
C SER A 29 -4.00 -12.40 12.34
N PRO A 30 -2.88 -11.64 12.37
CA PRO A 30 -1.61 -12.07 11.79
C PRO A 30 -1.19 -13.48 12.25
N ALA A 31 -0.79 -14.31 11.29
CA ALA A 31 -0.29 -15.68 11.49
C ALA A 31 0.61 -16.08 10.32
N LEU A 32 1.26 -17.25 10.42
CA LEU A 32 2.19 -17.77 9.40
C LEU A 32 1.80 -19.17 8.94
N PRO A 33 0.69 -19.31 8.17
CA PRO A 33 0.23 -20.62 7.68
C PRO A 33 1.15 -21.25 6.63
N PHE A 34 2.07 -20.48 6.04
CA PHE A 34 2.99 -20.95 5.00
C PHE A 34 4.46 -20.68 5.39
N ASP A 35 5.40 -21.44 4.81
CA ASP A 35 6.85 -21.23 5.00
C ASP A 35 7.29 -19.80 4.65
N LYS A 36 6.63 -19.19 3.66
CA LYS A 36 6.76 -17.79 3.29
C LYS A 36 5.36 -17.21 3.15
N THR A 37 4.97 -16.34 4.07
CA THR A 37 3.62 -15.78 4.15
C THR A 37 3.66 -14.30 3.77
N LEU A 38 2.81 -13.88 2.83
CA LEU A 38 2.41 -12.48 2.69
C LEU A 38 1.18 -12.24 3.56
N ILE A 39 1.33 -11.44 4.60
CA ILE A 39 0.22 -10.93 5.42
C ILE A 39 -0.27 -9.63 4.77
N THR A 40 -1.54 -9.59 4.38
CA THR A 40 -2.16 -8.43 3.72
C THR A 40 -3.55 -8.14 4.27
N SER A 41 -4.03 -6.91 4.06
CA SER A 41 -5.38 -6.47 4.45
C SER A 41 -6.23 -6.11 3.21
N PRO A 42 -7.58 -6.10 3.33
CA PRO A 42 -8.47 -5.63 2.27
C PRO A 42 -8.18 -4.19 1.82
N GLY A 43 -8.43 -3.90 0.53
CA GLY A 43 -8.22 -2.58 -0.07
C GLY A 43 -6.77 -2.31 -0.51
N ILE A 44 -5.87 -3.28 -0.33
CA ILE A 44 -4.46 -3.12 -0.63
C ILE A 44 -4.14 -3.76 -1.97
N ARG A 45 -3.41 -3.02 -2.81
CA ARG A 45 -2.91 -3.57 -4.07
C ARG A 45 -1.67 -4.42 -3.81
N VAL A 46 -1.84 -5.73 -3.81
CA VAL A 46 -0.73 -6.69 -3.84
C VAL A 46 0.09 -6.50 -5.12
N PRO A 47 1.42 -6.34 -5.05
CA PRO A 47 2.28 -6.23 -6.22
C PRO A 47 2.56 -7.61 -6.81
N TRP A 48 1.57 -8.19 -7.49
CA TRP A 48 1.61 -9.57 -8.02
C TRP A 48 2.88 -9.90 -8.82
N ASP A 49 3.34 -8.97 -9.66
CA ASP A 49 4.53 -9.15 -10.50
C ASP A 49 5.84 -9.18 -9.68
N LEU A 50 5.83 -8.65 -8.46
CA LEU A 50 6.98 -8.63 -7.55
C LEU A 50 6.96 -9.77 -6.52
N LEU A 51 5.89 -10.58 -6.47
CA LEU A 51 5.81 -11.70 -5.52
C LEU A 51 6.99 -12.67 -5.64
N PRO A 52 7.44 -13.11 -6.84
CA PRO A 52 8.60 -13.99 -6.94
C PRO A 52 9.86 -13.38 -6.32
N VAL A 53 10.07 -12.08 -6.52
CA VAL A 53 11.19 -11.33 -5.92
C VAL A 53 11.06 -11.29 -4.40
N ALA A 54 9.87 -10.97 -3.89
CA ALA A 54 9.59 -10.94 -2.45
C ALA A 54 9.86 -12.30 -1.79
N TRP A 55 9.47 -13.40 -2.45
CA TRP A 55 9.75 -14.75 -1.97
C TRP A 55 11.24 -15.07 -1.97
N GLY A 56 11.99 -14.63 -2.99
CA GLY A 56 13.45 -14.77 -3.03
C GLY A 56 14.16 -14.00 -1.91
N LEU A 57 13.66 -12.82 -1.53
CA LEU A 57 14.21 -12.07 -0.40
C LEU A 57 14.13 -12.88 0.90
N LEU A 58 13.03 -13.61 1.13
CA LEU A 58 12.86 -14.42 2.33
C LEU A 58 13.80 -15.64 2.41
N ASP A 59 14.62 -15.92 1.39
CA ASP A 59 15.68 -16.92 1.52
C ASP A 59 16.83 -16.45 2.42
N HIS A 60 17.04 -15.12 2.51
CA HIS A 60 18.10 -14.50 3.30
C HIS A 60 17.60 -13.62 4.45
N TRP A 61 16.35 -13.17 4.37
CA TRP A 61 15.71 -12.28 5.33
C TRP A 61 14.59 -13.01 6.08
N ASP A 62 14.35 -12.64 7.33
CA ASP A 62 13.26 -13.18 8.14
C ASP A 62 11.92 -12.50 7.78
N ALA A 63 12.00 -11.22 7.42
CA ALA A 63 10.87 -10.44 6.95
C ALA A 63 11.29 -9.46 5.85
N ALA A 64 10.36 -9.11 4.97
CA ALA A 64 10.49 -8.00 4.03
C ALA A 64 9.24 -7.13 4.12
N VAL A 65 9.44 -5.82 4.27
CA VAL A 65 8.33 -4.89 4.53
C VAL A 65 8.64 -3.52 3.94
N PRO A 66 7.70 -2.92 3.19
CA PRO A 66 7.91 -1.59 2.64
C PRO A 66 7.77 -0.50 3.70
N LEU A 67 8.54 0.57 3.51
CA LEU A 67 8.27 1.85 4.14
C LEU A 67 6.86 2.30 3.76
N TRP A 68 6.14 2.88 4.72
CA TRP A 68 4.79 3.37 4.49
C TRP A 68 4.79 4.72 3.77
N ARG A 69 5.37 5.73 4.41
CA ARG A 69 5.41 7.11 3.96
C ARG A 69 6.70 7.76 4.43
N TYR A 70 7.33 8.56 3.57
CA TYR A 70 8.58 9.26 3.91
C TYR A 70 8.34 10.54 4.72
N ASP A 71 7.11 11.05 4.73
CA ASP A 71 6.72 12.30 5.40
C ASP A 71 6.08 12.07 6.78
N ILE A 72 6.00 10.83 7.25
CA ILE A 72 5.42 10.50 8.55
C ILE A 72 6.40 9.64 9.35
N THR A 73 6.74 10.12 10.54
CA THR A 73 7.56 9.40 11.53
C THR A 73 6.68 8.86 12.66
N ALA A 74 7.26 8.04 13.54
CA ALA A 74 6.58 7.56 14.74
C ALA A 74 6.14 8.70 15.68
N GLU A 75 6.81 9.86 15.64
CA GLU A 75 6.45 11.05 16.41
C GLU A 75 5.09 11.65 16.00
N GLY A 76 4.73 11.54 14.71
CA GLY A 76 3.50 12.12 14.16
C GLY A 76 2.29 11.18 14.16
N LEU A 77 2.40 9.97 14.70
CA LEU A 77 1.37 8.93 14.61
C LEU A 77 0.90 8.45 15.99
N GLY A 78 -0.36 7.99 16.06
CA GLY A 78 -0.97 7.44 17.27
C GLY A 78 -1.35 8.49 18.32
N THR A 79 -1.82 8.01 19.47
CA THR A 79 -2.10 8.79 20.67
C THR A 79 -0.81 9.08 21.46
N THR A 80 -0.88 9.97 22.46
CA THR A 80 0.25 10.27 23.34
C THR A 80 0.77 9.03 24.06
N ASN A 81 -0.13 8.17 24.56
CA ASN A 81 0.26 6.94 25.26
C ASN A 81 1.00 5.98 24.33
N GLU A 82 0.53 5.82 23.09
CA GLU A 82 1.19 4.96 22.10
C GLU A 82 2.57 5.48 21.71
N ARG A 83 2.74 6.80 21.60
CA ARG A 83 4.05 7.41 21.34
C ARG A 83 5.00 7.21 22.52
N GLN A 84 4.52 7.37 23.76
CA GLN A 84 5.33 7.12 24.95
C GLN A 84 5.77 5.65 25.05
N ALA A 85 4.85 4.71 24.83
CA ALA A 85 5.17 3.28 24.78
C ALA A 85 6.20 2.97 23.67
N THR A 86 6.02 3.56 22.50
CA THR A 86 6.96 3.41 21.38
C THR A 86 8.32 4.01 21.71
N GLN A 87 8.37 5.18 22.33
CA GLN A 87 9.62 5.85 22.74
C GLN A 87 10.35 5.08 23.84
N ALA A 88 9.63 4.41 24.74
CA ALA A 88 10.25 3.58 25.78
C ALA A 88 11.09 2.44 25.19
N ILE A 89 10.68 1.91 24.03
CA ILE A 89 11.37 0.84 23.32
C ILE A 89 12.43 1.40 22.35
N ILE A 90 12.04 2.32 21.47
CA ILE A 90 12.84 2.76 20.31
C ILE A 90 13.77 3.92 20.66
N ARG A 91 13.46 4.67 21.72
CA ARG A 91 14.19 5.87 22.21
C ARG A 91 14.15 7.08 21.28
N ASP A 92 14.05 6.90 19.96
CA ASP A 92 13.91 7.97 18.96
C ASP A 92 12.62 7.80 18.13
N LEU A 93 11.74 8.79 18.16
CA LEU A 93 10.47 8.77 17.41
C LEU A 93 10.59 9.34 16.00
N ARG A 94 11.76 9.82 15.58
CA ARG A 94 11.99 10.35 14.22
C ARG A 94 12.18 9.23 13.18
N VAL A 95 12.00 7.98 13.58
CA VAL A 95 12.09 6.82 12.69
C VAL A 95 10.88 6.71 11.77
N LEU A 96 11.10 6.25 10.55
CA LEU A 96 10.04 5.99 9.58
C LEU A 96 9.26 4.72 9.95
N LEU A 97 8.04 4.65 9.41
CA LEU A 97 7.11 3.56 9.67
C LEU A 97 7.02 2.60 8.48
N HIS A 98 6.63 1.37 8.79
CA HIS A 98 6.44 0.29 7.82
C HIS A 98 4.96 0.05 7.55
N SER A 99 4.59 -0.39 6.35
CA SER A 99 3.20 -0.76 6.03
C SER A 99 2.95 -2.20 6.46
N TYR A 100 2.15 -2.36 7.51
CA TYR A 100 1.69 -3.67 8.00
C TYR A 100 0.75 -4.38 7.02
N GLU A 101 0.23 -3.64 6.06
CA GLU A 101 -0.73 -4.09 5.05
C GLU A 101 -0.06 -4.89 3.92
N LEU A 102 1.27 -4.87 3.85
CA LEU A 102 2.06 -5.62 2.89
C LEU A 102 3.33 -6.16 3.57
N LEU A 103 3.17 -7.17 4.41
CA LEU A 103 4.25 -7.74 5.21
C LEU A 103 4.58 -9.17 4.76
N PHE A 104 5.79 -9.38 4.25
CA PHE A 104 6.31 -10.70 3.90
C PHE A 104 7.12 -11.26 5.06
N VAL A 105 6.85 -12.50 5.46
CA VAL A 105 7.51 -13.13 6.62
C VAL A 105 7.83 -14.58 6.32
N ARG A 106 9.02 -15.03 6.69
CA ARG A 106 9.43 -16.44 6.67
C ARG A 106 8.95 -17.14 7.96
N CYS A 107 8.42 -18.35 7.87
CA CYS A 107 8.03 -19.16 9.03
C CYS A 107 9.25 -19.84 9.68
N ASN A 108 10.16 -19.03 10.21
CA ASN A 108 11.24 -19.46 11.09
C ASN A 108 11.01 -18.92 12.52
N GLU A 109 11.96 -19.15 13.42
CA GLU A 109 11.88 -18.69 14.81
C GLU A 109 11.70 -17.16 14.91
N ALA A 110 12.56 -16.39 14.22
CA ALA A 110 12.51 -14.94 14.24
C ALA A 110 11.22 -14.37 13.61
N GLY A 111 10.74 -14.97 12.52
CA GLY A 111 9.49 -14.58 11.87
C GLY A 111 8.26 -14.87 12.72
N ARG A 112 8.22 -16.02 13.41
CA ARG A 112 7.16 -16.32 14.39
C ARG A 112 7.19 -15.34 15.56
N ALA A 113 8.36 -15.11 16.14
CA ALA A 113 8.53 -14.13 17.22
C ALA A 113 8.06 -12.73 16.78
N LEU A 114 8.42 -12.28 15.57
CA LEU A 114 7.96 -11.01 15.02
C LEU A 114 6.43 -10.90 14.98
N VAL A 115 5.75 -11.93 14.44
CA VAL A 115 4.29 -11.92 14.30
C VAL A 115 3.61 -12.01 15.67
N GLU A 116 4.10 -12.85 16.57
CA GLU A 116 3.57 -12.99 17.94
C GLU A 116 3.73 -11.69 18.73
N THR A 117 4.92 -11.08 18.72
CA THR A 117 5.16 -9.79 19.37
C THR A 117 4.32 -8.69 18.73
N TRP A 118 4.16 -8.67 17.41
CA TRP A 118 3.29 -7.68 16.76
C TRP A 118 1.82 -7.81 17.22
N VAL A 119 1.32 -9.05 17.33
CA VAL A 119 -0.04 -9.29 17.86
C VAL A 119 -0.15 -8.84 19.32
N GLN A 120 0.84 -9.13 20.16
CA GLN A 120 0.87 -8.70 21.56
C GLN A 120 0.87 -7.17 21.68
N GLU A 121 1.75 -6.50 20.93
CA GLU A 121 1.86 -5.03 20.91
C GLU A 121 0.62 -4.31 20.37
N TYR A 122 -0.27 -5.04 19.68
CA TYR A 122 -1.55 -4.54 19.18
C TYR A 122 -2.75 -4.98 20.03
N ALA A 123 -2.59 -5.91 20.97
CA ALA A 123 -3.70 -6.57 21.68
C ALA A 123 -4.57 -5.60 22.50
N GLU A 124 -3.99 -4.51 23.00
CA GLU A 124 -4.70 -3.45 23.74
C GLU A 124 -5.46 -2.47 22.82
N GLY A 125 -5.43 -2.71 21.50
CA GLY A 125 -5.86 -1.75 20.50
C GLY A 125 -4.81 -0.65 20.29
N GLY A 126 -4.94 0.07 19.18
CA GLY A 126 -4.02 1.16 18.83
C GLY A 126 -3.65 1.19 17.36
N GLU A 127 -2.57 1.87 17.05
CA GLU A 127 -2.06 2.08 15.72
C GLU A 127 -1.12 0.93 15.34
N LYS A 128 -1.55 0.15 14.35
CA LYS A 128 -0.91 -1.10 13.92
C LYS A 128 0.52 -0.92 13.43
N ARG A 129 0.87 0.22 12.82
CA ARG A 129 2.23 0.54 12.36
C ARG A 129 3.16 0.81 13.53
N LEU A 130 2.68 1.50 14.57
CA LEU A 130 3.45 1.65 15.81
C LEU A 130 3.66 0.30 16.50
N ALA A 131 2.63 -0.56 16.57
CA ALA A 131 2.77 -1.90 17.10
C ALA A 131 3.79 -2.76 16.31
N LEU A 132 3.71 -2.75 14.98
CA LEU A 132 4.69 -3.44 14.13
C LEU A 132 6.10 -2.88 14.32
N LEU A 133 6.23 -1.57 14.44
CA LEU A 133 7.51 -0.92 14.68
C LEU A 133 8.12 -1.37 16.03
N ARG A 134 7.32 -1.39 17.12
CA ARG A 134 7.78 -1.91 18.42
C ARG A 134 8.22 -3.37 18.31
N ALA A 135 7.44 -4.22 17.62
CA ALA A 135 7.80 -5.62 17.40
C ALA A 135 9.13 -5.80 16.66
N LEU A 136 9.39 -5.00 15.63
CA LEU A 136 10.68 -5.00 14.91
C LEU A 136 11.86 -4.65 15.84
N TYR A 137 11.69 -3.72 16.77
CA TYR A 137 12.74 -3.30 17.70
C TYR A 137 12.94 -4.24 18.89
N ILE A 138 11.88 -4.94 19.32
CA ILE A 138 11.95 -5.98 20.36
C ILE A 138 12.65 -7.22 19.80
N VAL A 139 12.16 -7.76 18.68
CA VAL A 139 12.61 -9.05 18.13
C VAL A 139 13.90 -8.91 17.33
N LYS A 140 14.08 -7.77 16.64
CA LYS A 140 15.23 -7.50 15.75
C LYS A 140 15.46 -8.59 14.68
N PRO A 141 14.41 -8.97 13.92
CA PRO A 141 14.58 -9.91 12.82
C PRO A 141 15.50 -9.31 11.76
N ARG A 142 16.09 -10.16 10.91
CA ARG A 142 16.73 -9.70 9.67
C ARG A 142 15.63 -9.20 8.75
N ALA A 143 15.33 -7.90 8.83
CA ALA A 143 14.28 -7.25 8.06
C ALA A 143 14.85 -6.56 6.81
N CYS A 144 14.31 -6.89 5.64
CA CYS A 144 14.54 -6.17 4.40
C CYS A 144 13.54 -5.03 4.26
N VAL A 145 14.00 -3.79 4.41
CA VAL A 145 13.16 -2.60 4.24
C VAL A 145 13.00 -2.31 2.74
N LEU A 146 11.77 -2.39 2.24
CA LEU A 146 11.44 -2.17 0.83
C LEU A 146 11.07 -0.70 0.57
N PRO A 147 11.31 -0.16 -0.63
CA PRO A 147 10.91 1.20 -0.97
C PRO A 147 9.39 1.35 -1.06
N THR A 148 8.87 2.57 -0.85
CA THR A 148 7.42 2.85 -0.90
C THR A 148 6.79 2.56 -2.26
N SER A 149 7.59 2.40 -3.33
CA SER A 149 7.09 2.04 -4.67
C SER A 149 6.39 0.67 -4.71
N TRP A 150 6.66 -0.20 -3.73
CA TRP A 150 5.94 -1.46 -3.55
C TRP A 150 4.47 -1.24 -3.14
N LEU A 151 4.14 -0.07 -2.58
CA LEU A 151 2.81 0.30 -2.12
C LEU A 151 1.99 1.04 -3.17
N ALA A 152 2.28 0.85 -4.47
CA ALA A 152 1.94 1.75 -5.59
C ALA A 152 0.55 2.42 -5.63
N ASN A 153 -0.46 1.96 -4.88
CA ASN A 153 -1.79 2.59 -4.77
C ASN A 153 -2.30 2.93 -3.35
N ILE A 154 -1.55 2.70 -2.24
CA ILE A 154 -2.03 3.12 -0.89
C ILE A 154 -2.21 4.64 -0.79
N ARG A 155 -1.49 5.40 -1.63
CA ARG A 155 -1.55 6.87 -1.68
C ARG A 155 -2.91 7.40 -2.14
N THR A 156 -3.66 6.67 -2.96
CA THR A 156 -4.93 7.14 -3.52
C THR A 156 -6.06 7.10 -2.49
N ASP A 157 -6.08 6.07 -1.64
CA ASP A 157 -7.14 5.88 -0.64
C ASP A 157 -6.88 6.63 0.66
N SER A 158 -5.61 6.82 1.05
CA SER A 158 -5.27 7.62 2.23
C SER A 158 -5.48 9.13 2.01
N ALA A 159 -5.30 9.63 0.78
CA ALA A 159 -5.75 10.97 0.41
C ALA A 159 -7.28 11.11 0.54
N GLN A 160 -8.05 10.07 0.20
CA GLN A 160 -9.50 10.07 0.40
C GLN A 160 -9.91 9.95 1.87
N THR A 161 -9.20 9.18 2.70
CA THR A 161 -9.53 9.00 4.12
C THR A 161 -9.22 10.25 4.96
N VAL A 162 -8.14 10.97 4.65
CA VAL A 162 -7.85 12.28 5.27
C VAL A 162 -8.80 13.37 4.74
N ALA A 163 -9.18 13.31 3.46
CA ALA A 163 -10.19 14.21 2.91
C ALA A 163 -11.60 13.94 3.45
N ARG A 164 -11.96 12.70 3.81
CA ARG A 164 -13.30 12.34 4.31
C ARG A 164 -13.62 12.87 5.72
N GLY A 165 -12.63 13.40 6.45
CA GLY A 165 -12.87 14.14 7.70
C GLY A 165 -13.43 15.56 7.50
N ARG A 166 -13.40 16.10 6.27
CA ARG A 166 -13.99 17.39 5.92
C ARG A 166 -14.52 17.31 4.50
N VAL A 167 -15.85 17.41 4.38
CA VAL A 167 -16.65 17.65 3.15
C VAL A 167 -17.64 16.51 2.90
N ARG A 168 -18.87 16.73 3.39
CA ARG A 168 -20.07 16.29 2.67
C ARG A 168 -20.00 16.85 1.25
N SER A 169 -19.81 16.02 0.23
CA SER A 169 -20.47 16.19 -1.09
C SER A 169 -20.02 15.17 -2.15
N ALA A 170 -21.04 14.71 -2.88
CA ALA A 170 -21.04 14.30 -4.29
C ALA A 170 -20.16 13.11 -4.73
N ALA A 171 -20.81 11.95 -4.79
CA ALA A 171 -20.48 10.89 -5.74
C ALA A 171 -20.35 11.47 -7.16
N THR A 172 -19.15 11.52 -7.71
CA THR A 172 -18.94 11.81 -9.13
C THR A 172 -19.05 10.49 -9.89
N ARG A 173 -20.27 10.15 -10.30
CA ARG A 173 -20.51 9.17 -11.35
C ARG A 173 -19.77 9.65 -12.60
N ASN A 174 -18.96 8.78 -13.17
CA ASN A 174 -18.20 9.02 -14.39
C ASN A 174 -19.14 9.01 -15.61
N THR A 175 -20.05 9.99 -15.71
CA THR A 175 -20.91 10.23 -16.87
C THR A 175 -20.23 11.18 -17.85
N GLY A 176 -18.97 10.90 -18.18
CA GLY A 176 -18.24 11.67 -19.19
C GLY A 176 -18.85 11.40 -20.57
N ARG A 177 -19.46 12.42 -21.18
CA ARG A 177 -19.91 12.36 -22.58
C ARG A 177 -18.76 11.85 -23.48
N PRO A 178 -19.05 11.02 -24.50
CA PRO A 178 -18.02 10.47 -25.37
C PRO A 178 -17.20 11.59 -26.02
N LEU A 179 -15.88 11.41 -26.06
CA LEU A 179 -14.96 12.37 -26.69
C LEU A 179 -15.13 12.34 -28.20
N VAL A 180 -15.11 13.52 -28.83
CA VAL A 180 -15.20 13.72 -30.27
C VAL A 180 -13.79 13.83 -30.85
N LYS A 181 -13.58 13.25 -32.03
CA LYS A 181 -12.31 13.30 -32.76
C LYS A 181 -12.34 14.50 -33.72
N VAL A 182 -11.37 15.42 -33.58
CA VAL A 182 -11.23 16.63 -34.38
C VAL A 182 -9.91 16.59 -35.14
N GLU A 183 -9.94 16.91 -36.44
CA GLU A 183 -8.74 17.03 -37.27
C GLU A 183 -8.13 18.42 -37.09
N VAL A 184 -6.88 18.48 -36.64
CA VAL A 184 -6.18 19.75 -36.35
C VAL A 184 -5.21 20.18 -37.45
N ALA A 185 -4.78 19.22 -38.29
CA ALA A 185 -3.99 19.41 -39.50
C ALA A 185 -4.20 18.18 -40.41
N PRO A 186 -3.91 18.24 -41.72
CA PRO A 186 -4.10 17.10 -42.62
C PRO A 186 -3.48 15.81 -42.07
N GLY A 187 -4.33 14.82 -41.78
CA GLY A 187 -3.92 13.53 -41.22
C GLY A 187 -3.57 13.51 -39.72
N ARG A 188 -3.79 14.60 -38.98
CA ARG A 188 -3.54 14.69 -37.53
C ARG A 188 -4.81 14.97 -36.75
N TYR A 189 -5.08 14.15 -35.75
CA TYR A 189 -6.33 14.17 -35.00
C TYR A 189 -6.10 14.28 -33.49
N VAL A 190 -7.00 14.97 -32.80
CA VAL A 190 -7.05 15.09 -31.33
C VAL A 190 -8.46 14.73 -30.86
N LYS A 191 -8.56 14.08 -29.69
CA LYS A 191 -9.85 13.82 -29.03
C LYS A 191 -10.15 14.91 -28.02
N CYS A 192 -11.30 15.56 -28.12
CA CYS A 192 -11.75 16.59 -27.18
C CYS A 192 -13.20 16.37 -26.75
N ARG A 193 -13.69 17.16 -25.81
CA ARG A 193 -15.09 17.11 -25.40
C ARG A 193 -15.97 17.78 -26.47
N PRO A 194 -17.23 17.33 -26.63
CA PRO A 194 -18.19 18.03 -27.48
C PRO A 194 -18.34 19.49 -27.03
N GLY A 195 -18.16 20.45 -27.94
CA GLY A 195 -18.24 21.89 -27.69
C GLY A 195 -16.90 22.60 -27.47
N ASP A 196 -15.79 21.87 -27.35
CA ASP A 196 -14.44 22.44 -27.21
C ASP A 196 -13.61 22.36 -28.51
N GLU A 197 -14.22 21.97 -29.63
CA GLU A 197 -13.52 21.72 -30.90
C GLU A 197 -12.79 22.97 -31.41
N GLN A 198 -13.45 24.14 -31.37
CA GLN A 198 -12.88 25.41 -31.82
C GLN A 198 -11.70 25.86 -30.94
N LYS A 199 -11.78 25.65 -29.62
CA LYS A 199 -10.69 26.00 -28.70
C LYS A 199 -9.44 25.18 -28.98
N VAL A 200 -9.60 23.89 -29.26
CA VAL A 200 -8.50 22.99 -29.60
C VAL A 200 -7.84 23.39 -30.92
N LEU A 201 -8.63 23.77 -31.93
CA LEU A 201 -8.11 24.28 -33.20
C LEU A 201 -7.34 25.60 -33.02
N GLU A 202 -7.87 26.53 -32.23
CA GLU A 202 -7.20 27.82 -31.99
C GLU A 202 -5.91 27.65 -31.18
N GLN A 203 -5.92 26.78 -30.18
CA GLN A 203 -4.72 26.45 -29.40
C GLN A 203 -3.64 25.83 -30.29
N PHE A 204 -4.01 24.92 -31.19
CA PHE A 204 -3.08 24.34 -32.15
C PHE A 204 -2.49 25.40 -33.09
N ARG A 205 -3.32 26.32 -33.61
CA ARG A 205 -2.84 27.45 -34.44
C ARG A 205 -1.82 28.31 -33.70
N ARG A 206 -2.07 28.64 -32.43
CA ARG A 206 -1.13 29.42 -31.60
C ARG A 206 0.21 28.70 -31.38
N GLN A 207 0.21 27.37 -31.31
CA GLN A 207 1.43 26.57 -31.16
C GLN A 207 2.22 26.45 -32.46
N VAL A 208 1.54 26.42 -33.61
CA VAL A 208 2.20 26.34 -34.92
C VAL A 208 2.81 27.68 -35.32
N VAL A 209 2.17 28.81 -35.04
CA VAL A 209 2.69 30.17 -35.36
C VAL A 209 3.91 30.56 -34.50
N ARG A 210 4.12 29.88 -33.37
CA ARG A 210 5.27 30.11 -32.46
C ARG A 210 6.54 29.34 -32.85
N LYS A 211 6.52 28.57 -33.93
CA LYS A 211 7.69 27.90 -34.52
C LYS A 211 8.10 28.58 -35.81
#